data_AF-Q5Z0J1-F1
#
_entry.id   AF-Q5Z0J1-F1
#
_cell.length_a   1.000
_cell.length_b   1.000
_cell.length_c   1.000
_cell.angle_alpha   90.00
_cell.angle_beta   90.00
_cell.angle_gamma   90.00
#
_symmetry.space_group_name_H-M   'P 1'
#
loop_
_entity.id
_entity.type
_entity.pdbx_description
1 polymer ?
#
loop_
_entity_poly.entity_id
_entity_poly.type
_entity_poly.pdbx_seq_one_letter_code
_entity_poly.pdbx_strand_id
1 'polypeptide(L)' 'MGDRSTARPPARVAELSAFARLPLPDERHDIVGAALDSVYGEIDRLRELELGDTPPATAFDARWR' A
#
# COMPACT_ATOMS: atom_id res chain seq x y z
N MET A 1 8.49 17.59 8.36
CA MET A 1 7.78 16.38 7.89
C MET A 1 7.44 16.63 6.43
N GLY A 2 8.28 16.15 5.50
CA GLY A 2 8.20 16.58 4.10
C GLY A 2 6.98 15.97 3.41
N ASP A 3 6.11 16.83 2.91
CA ASP A 3 5.11 16.49 1.89
C ASP A 3 5.83 15.84 0.70
N ARG A 4 5.59 14.54 0.51
CA ARG A 4 5.90 13.83 -0.74
C ARG A 4 4.83 12.78 -1.00
N SER A 5 3.55 13.16 -0.99
CA SER A 5 2.53 12.34 -1.66
C SER A 5 2.36 12.85 -3.09
N THR A 6 3.35 12.56 -3.92
CA THR A 6 3.16 12.64 -5.37
C THR A 6 2.57 11.33 -5.83
N ALA A 7 1.44 11.38 -6.54
CA ALA A 7 0.78 10.21 -7.12
C ALA A 7 1.81 9.24 -7.74
N ARG A 8 1.78 7.98 -7.33
CA ARG A 8 2.64 6.93 -7.86
C ARG A 8 2.53 6.92 -9.37
N PRO A 9 3.65 6.95 -10.10
CA PRO A 9 3.62 7.17 -11.54
C PRO A 9 2.90 6.02 -12.25
N PRO A 10 2.21 6.28 -13.39
CA PRO A 10 1.43 5.29 -14.11
C PRO A 10 2.19 4.01 -14.44
N ALA A 11 3.45 4.12 -14.87
CA ALA A 11 4.31 2.96 -15.14
C ALA A 11 4.43 2.01 -13.93
N ARG A 12 4.52 2.57 -12.73
CA ARG A 12 4.59 1.77 -11.51
C ARG A 12 3.25 1.12 -11.17
N VAL A 13 2.13 1.78 -11.47
CA VAL A 13 0.79 1.18 -11.34
C VAL A 13 0.62 0.03 -12.33
N ALA A 14 1.05 0.20 -13.58
CA ALA A 14 1.02 -0.84 -14.59
C ALA A 14 1.80 -2.10 -14.14
N GLU A 15 3.04 -1.93 -13.68
CA GLU A 15 3.86 -3.03 -13.13
C GLU A 15 3.18 -3.77 -11.98
N LEU A 16 2.63 -3.03 -11.01
CA LEU A 16 1.97 -3.61 -9.84
C LEU A 16 0.67 -4.33 -10.22
N SER A 17 -0.08 -3.77 -11.16
CA SER A 17 -1.32 -4.37 -11.68
C SER A 17 -1.03 -5.69 -12.41
N ALA A 18 0.06 -5.74 -13.20
CA ALA A 18 0.52 -6.95 -13.86
C ALA A 18 1.02 -8.00 -12.86
N PHE A 19 1.79 -7.58 -11.85
CA PHE A 19 2.24 -8.47 -10.76
C PHE A 19 1.05 -9.10 -10.01
N ALA A 20 0.01 -8.32 -9.75
CA ALA A 20 -1.22 -8.79 -9.11
C ALA A 20 -2.14 -9.61 -10.05
N ARG A 21 -1.75 -9.80 -11.32
CA ARG A 21 -2.58 -10.43 -12.37
C ARG A 21 -3.94 -9.77 -12.54
N LEU A 22 -4.00 -8.45 -12.30
CA LEU A 22 -5.17 -7.61 -12.47
C LEU A 22 -4.81 -6.43 -13.38
N PRO A 23 -4.56 -6.65 -14.67
CA PRO A 23 -4.20 -5.58 -15.59
C PRO A 23 -5.29 -4.51 -15.62
N LEU A 24 -4.89 -3.26 -15.47
CA LEU A 24 -5.78 -2.11 -15.45
C LEU A 24 -5.68 -1.33 -16.77
N PRO A 25 -6.81 -0.87 -17.33
CA PRO A 25 -6.79 0.12 -18.40
C PRO A 25 -5.99 1.36 -18.00
N ASP A 26 -5.29 1.97 -18.95
CA ASP A 26 -4.41 3.12 -18.71
C ASP A 26 -5.15 4.30 -18.06
N GLU A 27 -6.44 4.51 -18.40
CA GLU A 27 -7.24 5.57 -17.79
C GLU A 27 -7.45 5.42 -16.27
N ARG A 28 -7.16 4.24 -15.70
CA ARG A 28 -7.26 3.99 -14.26
C ARG A 28 -5.96 4.23 -13.50
N HIS A 29 -4.84 4.40 -14.18
CA HIS A 29 -3.54 4.40 -13.50
C HIS A 29 -3.38 5.58 -12.55
N ASP A 30 -3.86 6.77 -12.92
CA ASP A 30 -3.73 7.97 -12.08
C ASP A 30 -4.54 7.85 -10.78
N ILE A 31 -5.81 7.45 -10.88
CA ILE A 31 -6.68 7.30 -9.69
C ILE A 31 -6.19 6.17 -8.77
N VAL A 32 -5.70 5.07 -9.34
CA VAL A 32 -5.12 3.97 -8.55
C VAL A 32 -3.78 4.39 -7.94
N GLY A 33 -2.97 5.17 -8.64
CA GLY A 33 -1.71 5.71 -8.11
C GLY A 33 -1.93 6.54 -6.85
N ALA A 34 -2.87 7.48 -6.88
CA ALA A 34 -3.23 8.30 -5.72
C ALA A 34 -3.79 7.47 -4.55
N ALA A 35 -4.63 6.46 -4.85
CA ALA A 35 -5.15 5.56 -3.83
C ALA A 35 -4.04 4.71 -3.19
N LEU A 36 -3.10 4.21 -3.98
CA LEU A 36 -1.95 3.47 -3.47
C LEU A 36 -1.12 4.34 -2.53
N ASP A 37 -0.82 5.59 -2.88
CA ASP A 37 -0.02 6.44 -1.98
C ASP A 37 -0.72 6.74 -0.66
N SER A 38 -2.04 6.89 -0.69
CA SER A 38 -2.83 7.01 0.56
C SER A 38 -2.64 5.78 1.44
N VAL A 39 -2.79 4.57 0.87
CA VAL A 39 -2.62 3.30 1.61
C VAL A 39 -1.17 3.11 2.11
N TYR A 40 -0.18 3.39 1.26
CA TYR A 40 1.22 3.28 1.67
C TYR A 40 1.58 4.31 2.75
N GLY A 41 0.99 5.51 2.72
CA GLY A 41 1.11 6.48 3.79
C GLY A 41 0.56 5.99 5.12
N GLU A 42 -0.58 5.28 5.12
CA GLU A 42 -1.11 4.63 6.34
C GLU A 42 -0.16 3.52 6.85
N ILE A 43 0.33 2.67 5.95
CA ILE A 43 1.28 1.60 6.28
C ILE A 43 2.59 2.17 6.83
N ASP A 44 3.07 3.29 6.30
CA ASP A 44 4.29 3.93 6.76
C ASP A 44 4.16 4.41 8.21
N ARG A 45 2.97 4.86 8.65
CA ARG A 45 2.75 5.19 10.07
C ARG A 45 2.85 3.98 10.98
N LEU A 46 2.55 2.77 10.50
CA LEU A 46 2.73 1.55 11.30
C LEU A 46 4.21 1.29 11.62
N ARG A 47 5.15 1.85 10.84
CA ARG A 47 6.59 1.73 11.12
C ARG A 47 7.03 2.54 12.34
N GLU A 48 6.21 3.48 12.79
CA GLU A 48 6.48 4.27 14.00
C GLU A 48 6.12 3.50 15.28
N LEU A 49 5.49 2.33 15.15
CA LEU A 49 5.14 1.49 16.30
C LEU A 49 6.37 0.74 16.83
N GLU A 50 6.66 0.93 18.10
CA GLU A 50 7.68 0.17 18.82
C GLU A 50 7.14 -1.21 19.20
N LEU A 51 7.61 -2.25 18.51
CA LEU A 51 7.15 -3.63 18.73
C LEU A 51 7.91 -4.36 19.85
N GLY A 52 9.09 -3.87 20.26
CA GLY A 52 9.94 -4.54 21.25
C GLY A 52 10.23 -6.01 20.89
N ASP A 53 10.09 -6.90 21.87
CA ASP A 53 10.26 -8.36 21.70
C ASP A 53 8.99 -9.07 21.20
N THR A 54 7.99 -8.33 20.69
CA THR A 54 6.72 -8.93 20.23
C THR A 54 6.97 -9.80 19.00
N PRO A 55 6.77 -11.13 19.10
CA PRO A 55 6.99 -12.01 17.96
C PRO A 55 5.88 -11.83 16.92
N PRO A 56 6.15 -12.09 15.62
CA PRO A 56 5.11 -12.12 14.61
C PRO A 56 4.01 -13.12 14.98
N ALA A 57 2.75 -12.68 14.91
CA ALA A 57 1.62 -13.58 15.10
C ALA A 57 1.57 -14.58 13.93
N THR A 58 1.88 -15.85 14.21
CA THR A 58 1.93 -16.91 13.19
C THR A 58 0.54 -17.40 12.75
N ALA A 59 -0.50 -17.02 13.49
CA ALA A 59 -1.90 -17.20 13.13
C ALA A 59 -2.67 -15.90 13.42
N PHE A 60 -3.21 -15.29 12.37
CA PHE A 60 -4.16 -14.18 12.47
C PHE A 60 -5.58 -14.72 12.34
N ASP A 61 -6.41 -14.59 13.37
CA ASP A 61 -7.84 -14.86 13.27
C ASP A 61 -8.58 -13.55 12.93
N ALA A 62 -8.94 -13.40 11.66
CA ALA A 62 -9.67 -12.24 11.16
C ALA A 62 -11.13 -12.18 11.65
N ARG A 63 -11.61 -13.18 12.41
CA ARG A 63 -12.94 -13.14 13.05
C ARG A 63 -12.87 -12.23 14.27
N TRP A 64 -13.12 -10.95 14.06
CA TRP A 64 -13.33 -10.00 15.14
C TRP A 64 -14.69 -10.33 15.78
N ARG A 65 -14.70 -10.67 17.06
CA ARG A 65 -15.93 -10.83 17.86
C ARG A 65 -16.32 -9.52 18.51
#